data_AF-A0A348YZL7-F1
#
_entry.id   AF-A0A348YZL7-F1
#
_cell.length_a   1.000
_cell.length_b   1.000
_cell.length_c   1.000
_cell.angle_alpha   90.00
_cell.angle_beta   90.00
_cell.angle_gamma   90.00
#
_symmetry.space_group_name_H-M   'P 1'
#
loop_
_entity.id
_entity.type
_entity.pdbx_description
1 polymer ?
#
loop_
_entity_poly.entity_id
_entity_poly.type
_entity_poly.pdbx_seq_one_letter_code
_entity_poly.pdbx_strand_id
1 'polypeptide(L)'
;MFVVVISESKFITLYKESLEDLSLDFSNVISPQELSPAFSDIFNNYLLKRADVVVIITPKDQFNFYISKVCKTFYETRKVITSINNSNNKDVFASIGVFDVIDVNCYTKETLYKFLEKGAI
;
A
#
# COMPACT_ATOMS: atom_id res chain seq x y z
N MET A 1 16.82 1.42 -4.62
CA MET A 1 15.66 1.09 -3.77
C MET A 1 14.65 0.38 -4.64
N PHE A 2 14.39 -0.89 -4.36
CA PHE A 2 13.45 -1.71 -5.11
C PHE A 2 12.08 -1.67 -4.42
N VAL A 3 11.08 -1.13 -5.12
CA VAL A 3 9.74 -0.91 -4.58
C VAL A 3 8.75 -1.80 -5.31
N VAL A 4 7.95 -2.54 -4.57
CA VAL A 4 6.84 -3.34 -5.09
C VAL A 4 5.53 -2.70 -4.66
N VAL A 5 4.61 -2.53 -5.60
CA VAL A 5 3.28 -1.95 -5.34
C VAL A 5 2.23 -3.04 -5.44
N ILE A 6 1.39 -3.16 -4.43
CA ILE A 6 0.28 -4.12 -4.40
C ILE A 6 -1.02 -3.34 -4.43
N SER A 7 -1.76 -3.45 -5.53
CA SER A 7 -3.00 -2.70 -5.76
C SER A 7 -3.86 -3.36 -6.85
N GLU A 8 -5.17 -3.09 -6.86
CA GLU A 8 -6.03 -3.57 -7.96
C GLU A 8 -5.67 -2.86 -9.28
N SER A 9 -5.76 -3.59 -10.40
CA SER A 9 -5.38 -3.11 -11.74
C SER A 9 -6.04 -1.78 -12.12
N LYS A 10 -7.30 -1.57 -11.73
CA LYS A 10 -8.03 -0.32 -11.99
C LYS A 10 -7.39 0.91 -11.35
N PHE A 11 -6.81 0.77 -10.16
CA PHE A 11 -6.13 1.86 -9.46
C PHE A 11 -4.74 2.09 -10.05
N ILE A 12 -4.05 1.03 -10.46
CA ILE A 12 -2.73 1.15 -11.09
C ILE A 12 -2.83 1.96 -12.37
N THR A 13 -3.86 1.73 -13.19
CA THR A 13 -4.12 2.54 -14.38
C THR A 13 -4.41 4.00 -14.02
N LEU A 14 -5.17 4.24 -12.94
CA LEU A 14 -5.51 5.59 -12.48
C LEU A 14 -4.28 6.38 -12.03
N TYR A 15 -3.32 5.72 -11.37
CA TYR A 15 -2.11 6.35 -10.84
C TYR A 15 -0.89 6.22 -11.75
N LYS A 16 -1.05 5.69 -12.96
CA LYS A 16 0.06 5.34 -13.84
C LYS A 16 0.99 6.53 -14.10
N GLU A 17 0.44 7.69 -14.49
CA GLU A 17 1.24 8.90 -14.74
C GLU A 17 2.02 9.34 -13.48
N SER A 18 1.35 9.42 -12.33
CA SER A 18 2.00 9.80 -11.07
C SER A 18 3.06 8.80 -10.60
N LEU A 19 2.91 7.52 -10.93
CA LEU A 19 3.88 6.48 -10.62
C LEU A 19 5.07 6.51 -11.61
N GLU A 20 4.84 6.89 -12.88
CA GLU A 20 5.89 7.08 -13.90
C GLU A 20 6.78 8.27 -13.53
N ASP A 21 6.18 9.36 -13.03
CA ASP A 21 6.89 10.52 -12.52
C ASP A 21 7.82 10.18 -11.33
N LEU A 22 7.46 9.15 -10.56
CA LEU A 22 8.28 8.65 -9.45
C LEU A 22 9.39 7.70 -9.91
N SER A 23 9.55 7.46 -11.22
CA SER A 23 10.51 6.52 -11.81
C SER A 23 10.40 5.11 -11.20
N LEU A 24 9.18 4.72 -10.81
CA LEU A 24 8.92 3.38 -10.28
C LEU A 24 8.77 2.39 -11.43
N ASP A 25 9.40 1.23 -11.29
CA ASP A 25 9.31 0.16 -12.29
C ASP A 25 7.98 -0.60 -12.14
N PHE A 26 7.11 -0.45 -13.13
CA PHE A 26 5.75 -1.02 -13.19
C PHE A 26 5.71 -2.54 -13.35
N SER A 27 6.83 -3.19 -13.66
CA SER A 27 6.90 -4.65 -13.60
C SER A 27 6.75 -5.21 -12.18
N ASN A 28 6.82 -4.33 -11.16
CA ASN A 28 6.75 -4.66 -9.74
C ASN A 28 5.36 -4.42 -9.15
N VAL A 29 4.32 -4.48 -9.99
CA VAL A 29 2.96 -4.25 -9.57
C VAL A 29 2.21 -5.57 -9.50
N ILE A 30 1.70 -5.91 -8.31
CA ILE A 30 1.06 -7.19 -8.03
C ILE A 30 -0.42 -6.96 -7.67
N SER A 31 -1.31 -7.74 -8.28
CA SER A 31 -2.72 -7.73 -7.86
C SER A 31 -2.87 -8.40 -6.49
N PRO A 32 -3.68 -7.86 -5.56
CA PRO A 32 -3.94 -8.49 -4.26
C PRO A 32 -4.39 -9.96 -4.34
N GLN A 33 -5.06 -10.34 -5.43
CA GLN A 33 -5.58 -11.70 -5.65
C GLN A 33 -4.46 -12.72 -5.91
N GLU A 34 -3.34 -12.26 -6.47
CA GLU A 34 -2.16 -13.09 -6.75
C GLU A 34 -1.34 -13.42 -5.50
N LEU A 35 -1.71 -12.84 -4.35
CA LEU A 35 -1.11 -13.12 -3.04
C LEU A 35 -1.96 -14.09 -2.21
N SER A 36 -3.03 -14.63 -2.81
CA SER A 36 -3.78 -15.73 -2.21
C SER A 36 -2.89 -16.98 -2.11
N PRO A 37 -2.92 -17.74 -1.02
CA PRO A 37 -2.20 -19.02 -0.91
C PRO A 37 -2.57 -20.03 -2.01
N ALA A 38 -3.76 -19.88 -2.61
CA ALA A 38 -4.20 -20.69 -3.74
C ALA A 38 -3.45 -20.37 -5.05
N PHE A 39 -2.74 -19.24 -5.10
CA PHE A 39 -1.98 -18.77 -6.25
C PHE A 39 -0.51 -18.65 -5.88
N SER A 40 0.25 -19.71 -6.13
CA SER A 40 1.70 -19.74 -5.90
C SER A 40 2.43 -19.25 -7.16
N ASP A 41 2.74 -17.95 -7.21
CA ASP A 41 3.54 -17.38 -8.30
C ASP A 41 5.01 -17.22 -7.88
N ILE A 42 5.91 -17.93 -8.56
CA ILE A 42 7.37 -17.88 -8.33
C ILE A 42 7.90 -16.46 -8.57
N PHE A 43 7.35 -15.74 -9.55
CA PHE A 43 7.76 -14.38 -9.89
C PHE A 43 7.41 -13.40 -8.77
N ASN A 44 6.17 -13.43 -8.27
CA ASN A 44 5.76 -12.57 -7.15
C ASN A 44 6.55 -12.87 -5.87
N ASN A 45 6.82 -14.14 -5.59
CA ASN A 45 7.70 -14.52 -4.49
C ASN A 45 9.11 -13.93 -4.64
N TYR A 46 9.67 -13.97 -5.84
CA TYR A 46 10.97 -13.39 -6.13
C TYR A 46 10.98 -11.87 -5.97
N LEU A 47 9.96 -11.17 -6.48
CA LEU A 47 9.81 -9.73 -6.33
C LEU A 47 9.75 -9.30 -4.86
N LEU A 48 8.87 -9.94 -4.08
CA LEU A 48 8.64 -9.58 -2.68
C LEU A 48 9.84 -9.86 -1.78
N LYS A 49 10.61 -10.93 -2.04
CA LYS A 49 11.85 -11.21 -1.31
C LYS A 49 12.95 -10.18 -1.56
N ARG A 50 12.93 -9.50 -2.72
CA ARG A 50 13.94 -8.49 -3.07
C ARG A 50 13.48 -7.06 -2.77
N ALA A 51 12.22 -6.88 -2.38
CA ALA A 51 11.63 -5.57 -2.11
C ALA A 51 12.28 -4.91 -0.89
N ASP A 52 12.85 -3.73 -1.10
CA ASP A 52 13.25 -2.83 -0.01
C ASP A 52 12.02 -2.23 0.68
N VAL A 53 11.01 -1.90 -0.14
CA VAL A 53 9.74 -1.31 0.29
C VAL A 53 8.60 -1.99 -0.45
N VAL A 54 7.56 -2.39 0.28
CA VAL A 54 6.28 -2.81 -0.30
C VAL A 54 5.22 -1.76 0.02
N VAL A 55 4.52 -1.28 -1.00
CA VAL A 55 3.44 -0.30 -0.87
C VAL A 55 2.12 -1.01 -1.16
N ILE A 56 1.21 -1.05 -0.19
CA ILE A 56 -0.06 -1.77 -0.29
C ILE A 56 -1.21 -0.78 -0.27
N ILE A 57 -1.89 -0.65 -1.41
CA ILE A 57 -3.00 0.29 -1.59
C ILE A 57 -4.18 -0.50 -2.14
N THR A 58 -5.08 -0.88 -1.25
CA THR A 58 -6.39 -1.41 -1.64
C THR A 58 -7.50 -0.65 -0.92
N PRO A 59 -8.76 -0.68 -1.41
CA PRO A 59 -9.88 -0.01 -0.77
C PRO A 59 -10.27 -0.57 0.61
N LYS A 60 -9.76 -1.75 0.98
CA LYS A 60 -10.20 -2.48 2.16
C LYS A 60 -9.05 -2.69 3.13
N ASP A 61 -9.15 -2.08 4.32
CA ASP A 61 -8.15 -2.19 5.39
C ASP A 61 -7.84 -3.65 5.76
N GLN A 62 -8.84 -4.54 5.70
CA GLN A 62 -8.67 -5.97 5.98
C GLN A 62 -7.67 -6.63 5.02
N PHE A 63 -7.74 -6.30 3.72
CA PHE A 63 -6.80 -6.81 2.73
C PHE A 63 -5.42 -6.20 2.92
N ASN A 64 -5.36 -4.89 3.15
CA ASN A 64 -4.11 -4.19 3.45
C ASN A 64 -3.41 -4.81 4.66
N PHE A 65 -4.15 -5.13 5.71
CA PHE A 65 -3.64 -5.78 6.92
C PHE A 65 -3.14 -7.19 6.64
N TYR A 66 -3.94 -8.01 5.96
CA TYR A 66 -3.57 -9.39 5.62
C TYR A 66 -2.28 -9.43 4.81
N ILE A 67 -2.20 -8.63 3.74
CA ILE A 67 -1.03 -8.57 2.87
C ILE A 67 0.18 -8.02 3.62
N SER A 68 -0.01 -6.97 4.43
CA SER A 68 1.05 -6.40 5.28
C SER A 68 1.67 -7.46 6.20
N LYS A 69 0.82 -8.27 6.84
CA LYS A 69 1.25 -9.37 7.69
C LYS A 69 2.01 -10.43 6.89
N VAL A 70 1.52 -10.77 5.70
CA VAL A 70 2.22 -11.71 4.80
C VAL A 70 3.61 -11.20 4.42
N CYS A 71 3.74 -9.93 4.02
CA CYS A 71 5.01 -9.28 3.71
C CYS A 71 5.97 -9.30 4.90
N LYS A 72 5.49 -8.97 6.11
CA LYS A 72 6.31 -8.96 7.33
C LYS A 72 6.75 -10.35 7.79
N THR A 73 5.86 -11.33 7.71
CA THR A 73 6.10 -12.67 8.27
C THR A 73 6.82 -13.61 7.29
N PHE A 74 6.44 -13.62 6.02
CA PHE A 74 6.96 -14.61 5.05
C PHE A 74 8.08 -14.06 4.16
N TYR A 75 8.02 -12.77 3.85
CA TYR A 75 8.99 -12.12 2.96
C TYR A 75 10.00 -11.26 3.72
N GLU A 76 9.84 -11.15 5.05
CA GLU A 76 10.68 -10.34 5.94
C GLU A 76 10.93 -8.92 5.41
N THR A 77 9.92 -8.37 4.72
CA THR A 77 10.06 -7.10 4.02
C THR A 77 10.43 -5.99 5.01
N ARG A 78 11.56 -5.32 4.73
CA ARG A 78 12.12 -4.29 5.61
C ARG A 78 11.11 -3.18 5.89
N LYS A 79 10.53 -2.61 4.84
CA LYS A 79 9.54 -1.52 4.96
C LYS A 79 8.24 -1.89 4.27
N VAL A 80 7.14 -1.71 4.97
CA VAL A 80 5.78 -1.84 4.42
C VAL A 80 5.07 -0.52 4.65
N ILE A 81 4.57 0.09 3.58
CA ILE A 81 3.75 1.29 3.61
C ILE A 81 2.35 0.88 3.16
N THR A 82 1.32 1.30 3.88
CA THR A 82 -0.05 0.93 3.51
C THR A 82 -1.07 2.00 3.83
N SER A 83 -2.21 1.99 3.16
CA SER A 83 -3.33 2.87 3.46
C SER A 83 -4.30 2.22 4.45
N ILE A 84 -4.92 3.05 5.29
CA ILE A 84 -6.10 2.70 6.08
C ILE A 84 -7.20 3.73 5.82
N ASN A 85 -8.43 3.27 5.90
CA ASN A 85 -9.62 4.09 5.85
C ASN A 85 -10.18 4.30 7.26
N ASN A 86 -9.95 3.39 8.20
CA ASN A 86 -10.37 3.57 9.58
C ASN A 86 -9.17 3.88 10.48
N SER A 87 -9.10 5.11 11.01
CA SER A 87 -8.03 5.58 11.90
C SER A 87 -7.82 4.70 13.14
N ASN A 88 -8.86 4.00 13.62
CA ASN A 88 -8.76 3.08 14.76
C ASN A 88 -7.91 1.84 14.45
N ASN A 89 -7.63 1.56 13.17
CA ASN A 89 -6.81 0.42 12.79
C ASN A 89 -5.30 0.68 12.95
N LYS A 90 -4.85 1.92 13.21
CA LYS A 90 -3.42 2.25 13.34
C LYS A 90 -2.70 1.32 14.32
N ASP A 91 -3.29 1.11 15.50
CA ASP A 91 -2.69 0.25 16.54
C ASP A 91 -2.63 -1.22 16.12
N VAL A 92 -3.63 -1.68 15.36
CA VAL A 92 -3.68 -3.04 14.83
C VAL A 92 -2.55 -3.26 13.81
N PHE A 93 -2.31 -2.30 12.92
CA PHE A 93 -1.19 -2.38 11.97
C PHE A 93 0.18 -2.25 12.66
N ALA A 94 0.29 -1.38 13.66
CA ALA A 94 1.51 -1.25 14.46
C ALA A 94 1.87 -2.57 15.16
N SER A 95 0.88 -3.34 15.62
CA SER A 95 1.09 -4.64 16.28
C SER A 95 1.75 -5.70 15.39
N ILE A 96 1.67 -5.56 14.06
CA ILE A 96 2.35 -6.44 13.08
C ILE A 96 3.64 -5.81 12.51
N GLY A 97 4.12 -4.72 13.11
CA GLY A 97 5.35 -4.04 12.71
C GLY A 97 5.19 -3.12 11.49
N VAL A 98 3.97 -2.69 11.17
CA VAL A 98 3.70 -1.71 10.10
C VAL A 98 3.35 -0.36 10.72
N PHE A 99 4.31 0.56 10.65
CA PHE A 99 4.21 1.90 11.27
C PHE A 99 3.97 3.01 10.23
N ASP A 100 4.40 2.81 8.98
CA ASP A 100 4.19 3.77 7.90
C ASP A 100 2.78 3.58 7.30
N VAL A 101 1.78 4.17 7.96
CA VAL A 101 0.37 4.06 7.55
C VAL A 101 -0.18 5.39 7.06
N ILE A 102 -0.81 5.38 5.88
CA ILE A 102 -1.50 6.52 5.28
C ILE A 102 -2.99 6.45 5.67
N ASP A 103 -3.41 7.33 6.56
CA ASP A 103 -4.81 7.47 6.96
C ASP A 103 -5.57 8.36 5.96
N VAL A 104 -6.28 7.71 5.04
CA VAL A 104 -6.96 8.38 3.92
C VAL A 104 -8.05 9.32 4.43
N ASN A 105 -8.79 8.93 5.47
CA ASN A 105 -9.86 9.74 6.04
C ASN A 105 -9.30 10.97 6.76
N CYS A 106 -8.24 10.81 7.54
CA CYS A 106 -7.56 11.93 8.18
C CYS A 106 -7.01 12.91 7.12
N TYR A 107 -6.33 12.39 6.11
CA TYR A 107 -5.75 13.21 5.04
C TYR A 107 -6.83 13.97 4.24
N THR A 108 -7.94 13.31 3.95
CA THR A 108 -9.09 13.93 3.25
C THR A 108 -9.69 15.05 4.09
N LYS A 109 -9.90 14.81 5.39
CA LYS A 109 -10.45 15.81 6.31
C LYS A 109 -9.55 17.04 6.43
N GLU A 110 -8.25 16.84 6.61
CA GLU A 110 -7.27 17.95 6.68
C GLU A 110 -7.20 18.74 5.36
N THR A 111 -7.23 18.03 4.24
CA THR A 111 -7.22 18.65 2.91
C THR A 111 -8.48 19.48 2.67
N LEU A 112 -9.64 18.97 3.08
CA LEU A 112 -10.91 19.70 3.02
C LEU A 112 -10.87 20.98 3.85
N TYR A 113 -10.37 20.92 5.09
CA TYR A 113 -10.22 22.13 5.91
C TYR A 113 -9.33 23.17 5.25
N LYS A 114 -8.19 22.76 4.69
CA LYS A 114 -7.29 23.67 3.97
C LYS A 114 -7.96 24.35 2.78
N PHE A 115 -8.81 23.64 2.04
CA PHE A 115 -9.57 24.24 0.95
C PHE A 115 -10.63 25.23 1.45
N LEU A 116 -11.34 24.88 2.53
CA LEU A 116 -12.33 25.77 3.13
C LEU A 116 -11.71 27.03 3.72
N GLU A 117 -10.55 26.93 4.38
CA GLU A 117 -9.79 28.08 4.88
C GLU A 117 -9.30 28.99 3.75
N LYS A 118 -8.84 28.40 2.63
CA LYS A 118 -8.44 29.16 1.44
C LYS A 118 -9.59 29.84 0.70
N GLY A 119 -10.81 29.32 0.83
CA GLY A 119 -12.02 29.90 0.24
C GLY A 119 -12.78 30.86 1.15
N ALA A 120 -12.33 31.06 2.40
CA ALA A 120 -12.94 31.95 3.39
C ALA A 120 -12.39 33.39 3.35
N ILE A 121 -11.85 33.83 2.20
CA ILE A 121 -11.36 35.20 1.95
C ILE A 121 -12.10 35.77 0.75
#